data_AF-A0A1B6BBF6-F1
#
_entry.id   AF-A0A1B6BBF6-F1
#
_cell.length_a   1.000
_cell.length_b   1.000
_cell.length_c   1.000
_cell.angle_alpha   90.00
_cell.angle_beta   90.00
_cell.angle_gamma   90.00
#
_symmetry.space_group_name_H-M   'P 1'
#
loop_
_entity.id
_entity.type
_entity.pdbx_description
1 polymer ?
#
loop_
_entity_poly.entity_id
_entity_poly.type
_entity_poly.pdbx_seq_one_letter_code
_entity_poly.pdbx_strand_id
1 'polypeptide(L)'
;MDKIEFLKTLFDYVRVVDPSDNEITYTFRPEEFHVMTQNKCFDFWKQNKICENCISMRAIAENKALVKFEIENGRNQCIVEYIRE
;
A
#
# COMPACT_ATOMS: atom_id res chain seq x y z
N MET A 1 -18.26 8.56 0.68
CA MET A 1 -18.18 7.40 -0.24
C MET A 1 -16.71 7.07 -0.33
N ASP A 2 -16.30 6.08 0.47
CA ASP A 2 -14.92 5.91 0.91
C ASP A 2 -13.95 5.72 -0.24
N LYS A 3 -12.87 6.53 -0.30
CA LYS A 3 -11.83 6.44 -1.34
C LYS A 3 -11.32 5.01 -1.53
N ILE A 4 -11.26 4.25 -0.44
CA ILE A 4 -10.90 2.83 -0.45
C ILE A 4 -11.85 2.05 -1.38
N GLU A 5 -13.18 2.25 -1.29
CA GLU A 5 -14.15 1.59 -2.18
C GLU A 5 -13.92 1.94 -3.65
N PHE A 6 -13.58 3.19 -3.96
CA PHE A 6 -13.23 3.56 -5.33
C PHE A 6 -11.95 2.83 -5.80
N LEU A 7 -10.90 2.80 -4.98
CA LEU A 7 -9.65 2.10 -5.31
C LEU A 7 -9.87 0.59 -5.55
N LYS A 8 -10.79 -0.04 -4.82
CA LYS A 8 -11.18 -1.45 -5.04
C LYS A 8 -11.77 -1.71 -6.43
N THR A 9 -12.36 -0.70 -7.07
CA THR A 9 -12.88 -0.82 -8.45
C THR A 9 -11.80 -0.69 -9.52
N LEU A 10 -10.65 -0.11 -9.18
CA LEU A 10 -9.56 0.16 -10.13
C LEU A 10 -8.40 -0.83 -10.03
N PHE A 11 -8.16 -1.39 -8.84
CA PHE A 11 -6.99 -2.22 -8.55
C PHE A 11 -7.38 -3.62 -8.08
N ASP A 12 -6.67 -4.63 -8.58
CA ASP A 12 -6.82 -6.03 -8.15
C ASP A 12 -6.38 -6.26 -6.70
N TYR A 13 -5.59 -5.34 -6.14
CA TYR A 13 -5.08 -5.42 -4.78
C TYR A 13 -4.93 -4.03 -4.17
N VAL A 14 -5.57 -3.79 -3.03
CA VAL A 14 -5.49 -2.53 -2.29
C VAL A 14 -5.02 -2.85 -0.87
N ARG A 15 -4.05 -2.08 -0.37
CA ARG A 15 -3.60 -2.16 1.03
C ARG A 15 -3.52 -0.77 1.64
N VAL A 16 -3.90 -0.64 2.89
CA VAL A 16 -3.63 0.55 3.71
C VAL A 16 -2.44 0.22 4.59
N VAL A 17 -1.47 1.13 4.64
CA VAL A 17 -0.23 0.95 5.39
C VAL A 17 -0.08 2.11 6.35
N ASP A 18 0.11 1.82 7.64
CA ASP A 18 0.64 2.78 8.59
C ASP A 18 2.16 2.89 8.38
N PRO A 19 2.68 4.02 7.91
CA PRO A 19 4.11 4.14 7.64
C PRO A 19 4.95 4.30 8.90
N SER A 20 4.37 4.63 10.07
CA SER A 20 5.11 4.82 11.33
C SER A 20 5.85 3.56 11.75
N ASP A 21 5.27 2.38 11.48
CA ASP A 21 5.85 1.08 11.77
C ASP A 21 5.78 0.10 10.58
N ASN A 22 5.33 0.58 9.42
CA ASN A 22 5.11 -0.16 8.18
C ASN A 22 4.09 -1.30 8.29
N GLU A 23 3.19 -1.27 9.26
CA GLU A 23 2.11 -2.24 9.39
C GLU A 23 1.05 -2.05 8.31
N ILE A 24 0.56 -3.16 7.76
CA ILE A 24 -0.61 -3.15 6.88
C ILE A 24 -1.85 -3.16 7.77
N THR A 25 -2.63 -2.07 7.78
CA THR A 25 -3.83 -2.01 8.61
C THR A 25 -5.07 -2.55 7.90
N TYR A 26 -5.03 -2.67 6.57
CA TYR A 26 -6.14 -3.16 5.77
C TYR A 26 -5.65 -3.77 4.46
N THR A 27 -6.31 -4.84 4.00
CA THR A 27 -6.12 -5.39 2.67
C THR A 27 -7.45 -5.71 1.99
N PHE A 28 -7.45 -5.56 0.66
CA PHE A 28 -8.51 -6.01 -0.22
C PHE A 28 -7.90 -6.71 -1.44
N ARG A 29 -8.48 -7.86 -1.77
CA ARG A 29 -8.26 -8.60 -3.00
C ARG A 29 -9.60 -9.22 -3.40
N PRO A 30 -10.08 -9.12 -4.66
CA PRO A 30 -11.39 -9.63 -5.04
C PRO A 30 -11.62 -11.12 -4.73
N GLU A 31 -10.56 -11.92 -4.74
CA GLU A 31 -10.61 -13.37 -4.47
C GLU A 31 -10.50 -13.75 -2.98
N GLU A 32 -10.21 -12.79 -2.09
CA GLU A 32 -10.00 -13.03 -0.67
C GLU A 32 -10.87 -12.09 0.17
N PHE A 33 -11.63 -12.64 1.13
CA PHE A 33 -12.38 -11.83 2.08
C PHE A 33 -11.45 -10.89 2.84
N HIS A 34 -11.93 -9.68 3.19
CA HIS A 34 -11.17 -8.66 3.92
C HIS A 34 -10.43 -9.25 5.12
N VAL A 35 -9.10 -9.35 5.02
CA VAL A 35 -8.26 -9.81 6.13
C VAL A 35 -7.56 -8.60 6.75
N MET A 36 -7.78 -8.40 8.05
CA MET A 36 -6.87 -7.61 8.87
C MET A 36 -5.55 -8.38 8.97
N THR A 37 -4.53 -7.93 8.26
CA THR A 37 -3.23 -8.61 8.25
C THR A 37 -2.24 -7.84 9.11
N GLN A 38 -1.77 -8.38 10.23
CA GLN A 38 -0.71 -7.74 11.04
C GLN A 38 0.69 -7.86 10.41
N ASN A 39 0.79 -7.90 9.08
CA ASN A 39 2.03 -8.08 8.35
C ASN A 39 2.66 -6.72 8.01
N LYS A 40 3.98 -6.70 7.83
CA LYS A 40 4.68 -5.49 7.41
C LYS A 40 4.58 -5.31 5.90
N CYS A 41 4.57 -4.06 5.44
CA CYS A 41 4.39 -3.74 4.02
C CYS A 41 5.48 -4.35 3.13
N PHE A 42 6.68 -4.56 3.68
CA PHE A 42 7.82 -5.17 3.00
C PHE A 42 7.75 -6.69 2.91
N ASP A 43 6.97 -7.36 3.76
CA ASP A 43 6.79 -8.82 3.71
C ASP A 43 6.12 -9.24 2.40
N PHE A 44 5.21 -8.39 1.88
CA PHE A 44 4.60 -8.56 0.57
C PHE A 44 5.65 -8.64 -0.54
N TRP A 45 6.70 -7.84 -0.42
CA TRP A 45 7.81 -7.78 -1.37
C TRP A 45 8.85 -8.88 -1.12
N LYS A 46 8.63 -9.77 -0.14
CA LYS A 46 9.63 -10.74 0.33
C LYS A 46 10.97 -10.09 0.65
N GLN A 47 10.93 -8.81 1.05
CA GLN A 47 12.09 -8.07 1.50
C GLN A 47 12.13 -8.15 3.02
N ASN A 48 13.27 -8.51 3.59
CA ASN A 48 13.44 -8.55 5.05
C ASN A 48 13.70 -7.16 5.66
N LYS A 49 13.50 -6.08 4.88
CA LYS A 49 13.75 -4.69 5.29
C LYS A 49 12.78 -3.74 4.59
N ILE A 50 12.54 -2.59 5.22
CA ILE A 50 11.86 -1.44 4.61
C ILE A 50 12.60 -1.00 3.33
N CYS A 51 11.86 -0.49 2.34
CA CYS A 51 12.45 0.10 1.14
C CYS A 51 13.31 1.33 1.50
N GLU A 52 14.47 1.48 0.86
CA GLU A 52 15.35 2.66 1.05
C GLU A 52 14.65 3.98 0.68
N ASN A 53 13.80 3.95 -0.35
CA ASN A 53 12.94 5.05 -0.76
C ASN A 53 11.46 4.73 -0.49
N CYS A 54 11.11 4.50 0.78
CA CYS A 54 9.73 4.21 1.19
C CYS A 54 8.81 5.38 0.84
N ILE A 55 7.98 5.19 -0.19
CA ILE A 55 7.06 6.24 -0.65
C ILE A 55 5.92 6.51 0.34
N SER A 56 5.55 5.57 1.21
CA SER A 56 4.57 5.81 2.27
C SER A 56 5.11 6.84 3.27
N MET A 57 6.36 6.67 3.70
CA MET A 57 7.04 7.66 4.56
C MET A 57 7.17 9.02 3.87
N ARG A 58 7.59 9.02 2.59
CA ARG A 58 7.72 10.26 1.82
C ARG A 58 6.39 10.96 1.59
N ALA A 59 5.31 10.23 1.33
CA ALA A 59 3.99 10.80 1.10
C ALA A 59 3.49 11.56 2.34
N ILE A 60 3.75 11.03 3.54
CA ILE A 60 3.49 11.75 4.80
C ILE A 60 4.42 12.95 4.94
N ALA A 61 5.72 12.75 4.79
CA ALA A 61 6.72 13.81 5.01
C ALA A 61 6.52 15.01 4.06
N GLU A 62 6.15 14.74 2.81
CA GLU A 62 5.89 15.76 1.78
C GLU A 62 4.42 16.25 1.79
N ASN A 63 3.54 15.60 2.56
CA ASN A 63 2.09 15.81 2.57
C ASN A 63 1.50 15.80 1.14
N LYS A 64 1.90 14.80 0.34
CA LYS A 64 1.56 14.68 -1.08
C LYS A 64 1.26 13.24 -1.46
N ALA A 65 0.35 13.06 -2.40
CA ALA A 65 0.16 11.78 -3.06
C ALA A 65 1.39 11.47 -3.93
N LEU A 66 2.03 10.33 -3.68
CA LEU A 66 3.16 9.84 -4.46
C LEU A 66 2.78 8.51 -5.11
N VAL A 67 3.26 8.29 -6.32
CA VAL A 67 3.13 7.03 -7.04
C VAL A 67 4.51 6.43 -7.25
N LYS A 68 4.65 5.15 -6.92
CA LYS A 68 5.84 4.35 -7.21
C LYS A 68 5.50 3.39 -8.33
N PHE A 69 6.35 3.33 -9.34
CA PHE A 69 6.30 2.30 -10.37
C PHE A 69 7.45 1.34 -10.13
N GLU A 70 7.13 0.10 -9.79
CA GLU A 70 8.09 -0.99 -9.69
C GLU A 70 7.62 -2.17 -10.51
N ILE A 71 8.59 -2.86 -11.12
CA ILE A 71 8.39 -4.06 -11.89
C ILE A 71 9.10 -5.17 -11.14
N GLU A 72 8.32 -6.10 -10.57
CA GLU A 72 8.86 -7.32 -9.99
C GLU A 72 8.10 -8.51 -10.58
N ASN A 73 8.84 -9.43 -11.24
CA ASN A 73 8.29 -10.60 -11.93
C ASN A 73 7.11 -10.29 -12.88
N GLY A 74 7.15 -9.14 -13.58
CA GLY A 74 6.13 -8.75 -14.55
C GLY A 74 4.84 -8.15 -13.96
N ARG A 75 4.80 -7.87 -12.66
CA ARG A 75 3.68 -7.15 -12.02
C ARG A 75 4.03 -5.67 -11.85
N ASN A 76 3.18 -4.80 -12.36
CA ASN A 76 3.24 -3.35 -12.12
C ASN A 76 2.47 -3.05 -10.83
N GLN A 77 3.09 -2.39 -9.85
CA GLN A 77 2.32 -1.78 -8.77
C GLN A 77 2.18 -0.26 -8.96
N CYS A 78 0.99 0.21 -8.60
CA CYS A 78 0.67 1.60 -8.36
C CYS A 78 0.42 1.72 -6.86
N ILE A 79 1.10 2.63 -6.18
CA ILE A 79 0.77 2.97 -4.80
C ILE A 79 0.09 4.32 -4.83
N VAL A 80 -1.08 4.41 -4.23
CA VAL A 80 -1.94 5.60 -4.33
C VAL A 80 -2.18 6.18 -2.94
N GLU A 81 -1.66 7.39 -2.79
CA GLU A 81 -2.20 8.47 -1.97
C GLU A 81 -2.03 8.42 -0.44
N TYR A 82 -1.73 9.60 0.11
CA TYR A 82 -1.81 9.91 1.53
C TYR A 82 -3.26 10.19 1.91
N ILE A 83 -3.89 9.28 2.67
CA ILE A 83 -5.22 9.52 3.24
C ILE A 83 -5.02 10.29 4.55
N ARG A 84 -5.38 11.58 4.53
CA ARG A 84 -5.52 12.38 5.75
C ARG A 84 -6.94 12.18 6.27
N GLU A 85 -7.09 11.86 7.55
CA GLU A 85 -8.36 12.11 8.26
C GLU A 85 -8.62 13.61 8.38
#